data_AF-A0A218QU09-F1
#
_entry.id   AF-A0A218QU09-F1
#
_cell.length_a   1.000
_cell.length_b   1.000
_cell.length_c   1.000
_cell.angle_alpha   90.00
_cell.angle_beta   90.00
_cell.angle_gamma   90.00
#
_symmetry.space_group_name_H-M   'P 1'
#
loop_
_entity.id
_entity.type
_entity.pdbx_description
1 polymer ?
#
loop_
_entity_poly.entity_id
_entity_poly.type
_entity_poly.pdbx_seq_one_letter_code
_entity_poly.pdbx_strand_id
1 'polypeptide(L)'
;MKHAPGKESIVSGENLERLKQRLSEPQGFHSYSQIQQWRNELGLKIAYKTVYQLVRYGLGAKLKVPRPKSRKQHQESQSHFKKNSRDSLKFLQEEFGLMSTT
;
A
#
# COMPACT_ATOMS: atom_id res chain seq x y z
N MET A 1 -5.58 -26.37 -33.55
CA MET A 1 -6.05 -25.07 -34.05
C MET A 1 -5.11 -24.00 -33.55
N LYS A 2 -4.46 -23.22 -34.42
CA LYS A 2 -3.60 -22.10 -34.01
C LYS A 2 -4.46 -20.84 -33.96
N HIS A 3 -4.64 -20.26 -32.77
CA HIS A 3 -5.35 -19.00 -32.65
C HIS A 3 -4.49 -17.86 -33.20
N ALA A 4 -5.14 -16.88 -33.83
CA ALA A 4 -4.47 -15.67 -34.26
C ALA A 4 -3.82 -14.98 -33.04
N PRO A 5 -2.60 -14.41 -33.20
CA PRO A 5 -1.96 -13.70 -32.11
C PRO A 5 -2.87 -12.58 -31.63
N GLY A 6 -3.14 -12.55 -30.33
CA GLY A 6 -3.95 -11.50 -29.71
C GLY A 6 -3.29 -10.14 -29.80
N LYS A 7 -4.04 -9.09 -29.44
CA LYS A 7 -3.53 -7.72 -29.39
C LYS A 7 -2.31 -7.61 -28.47
N GLU A 8 -1.23 -6.99 -28.97
CA GLU A 8 -0.04 -6.76 -28.17
C GLU A 8 -0.33 -5.87 -26.95
N SER A 9 0.31 -6.20 -25.82
CA SER A 9 0.14 -5.44 -24.59
C SER A 9 0.76 -4.05 -24.73
N ILE A 10 0.01 -3.02 -24.33
CA ILE A 10 0.45 -1.60 -24.30
C ILE A 10 1.76 -1.41 -23.50
N VAL A 11 2.06 -2.33 -22.58
CA VAL A 11 3.28 -2.32 -21.76
C VAL A 11 4.29 -3.34 -22.31
N SER A 12 4.67 -3.24 -23.58
CA SER A 12 5.73 -4.07 -24.18
C SER A 12 7.04 -3.29 -24.30
N GLY A 13 8.16 -4.01 -24.32
CA GLY A 13 9.50 -3.47 -24.55
C GLY A 13 10.16 -2.83 -23.33
N GLU A 14 10.84 -1.70 -23.56
CA GLU A 14 11.74 -1.05 -22.61
C GLU A 14 11.07 -0.60 -21.31
N ASN A 15 9.81 -0.14 -21.39
CA ASN A 15 9.05 0.31 -20.22
C ASN A 15 8.75 -0.83 -19.24
N LEU A 16 8.57 -2.05 -19.73
CA LEU A 16 8.36 -3.22 -18.89
C LEU A 16 9.65 -3.62 -18.17
N GLU A 17 10.78 -3.56 -18.86
CA GLU A 17 12.09 -3.83 -18.27
C GLU A 17 12.44 -2.80 -17.18
N ARG A 18 12.25 -1.51 -17.45
CA ARG A 18 12.44 -0.44 -16.45
C ARG A 18 11.53 -0.63 -15.24
N LEU A 19 10.27 -1.02 -15.43
CA LEU A 19 9.34 -1.33 -14.34
C LEU A 19 9.83 -2.51 -13.51
N LYS A 20 10.28 -3.58 -14.17
CA LYS A 20 10.79 -4.79 -13.52
C LYS A 20 12.05 -4.49 -12.70
N GLN A 21 12.98 -3.72 -13.26
CA GLN A 21 14.20 -3.30 -12.58
C GLN A 21 13.88 -2.48 -11.33
N ARG A 22 13.03 -1.45 -11.45
CA ARG A 22 12.62 -0.65 -10.28
C ARG A 22 11.86 -1.44 -9.22
N LEU A 23 11.08 -2.46 -9.61
CA LEU A 23 10.39 -3.32 -8.63
C LEU A 23 11.35 -4.28 -7.92
N SER A 24 12.53 -4.55 -8.49
CA SER A 24 13.57 -5.36 -7.88
C SER A 24 14.43 -4.57 -6.89
N GLU A 25 14.43 -3.24 -6.98
CA GLU A 25 15.20 -2.38 -6.09
C GLU A 25 14.52 -2.23 -4.72
N PRO A 26 15.28 -2.27 -3.61
CA PRO A 26 14.72 -2.12 -2.27
C PRO A 26 14.11 -0.73 -2.02
N GLN A 27 14.58 0.30 -2.74
CA GLN A 27 14.00 1.66 -2.74
C GLN A 27 12.96 1.87 -3.86
N GLY A 28 12.48 0.79 -4.46
CA GLY A 28 11.56 0.82 -5.59
C GLY A 28 10.16 1.34 -5.27
N PHE A 29 9.17 0.85 -6.00
CA PHE A 29 7.78 1.24 -5.76
C PHE A 29 7.26 0.63 -4.46
N HIS A 30 6.69 1.46 -3.60
CA HIS A 30 6.07 1.04 -2.34
C HIS A 30 4.54 0.93 -2.47
N SER A 31 3.96 1.59 -3.48
CA SER A 31 2.51 1.63 -3.71
C SER A 31 2.15 1.69 -5.19
N TYR A 32 0.91 1.28 -5.51
CA TYR A 32 0.36 1.42 -6.86
C TYR A 32 0.19 2.88 -7.29
N SER A 33 -0.02 3.80 -6.35
CA SER A 33 -0.10 5.24 -6.64
C SER A 33 1.21 5.79 -7.18
N GLN A 34 2.36 5.35 -6.65
CA GLN A 34 3.67 5.75 -7.18
C GLN A 34 3.90 5.23 -8.61
N ILE A 35 3.44 4.02 -8.91
CA ILE A 35 3.51 3.48 -10.28
C ILE A 35 2.58 4.28 -11.22
N GLN A 36 1.42 4.71 -10.73
CA GLN A 36 0.50 5.59 -11.45
C GLN A 36 1.07 7.00 -11.68
N GLN A 37 1.90 7.52 -10.79
CA GLN A 37 2.63 8.77 -11.01
C GLN A 37 3.74 8.57 -12.04
N TRP A 38 4.54 7.52 -11.87
CA TRP A 38 5.63 7.18 -12.78
C TRP A 38 5.18 6.95 -14.24
N ARG A 39 4.04 6.29 -14.46
CA ARG A 39 3.49 6.17 -15.83
C ARG A 39 3.11 7.53 -16.43
N ASN A 40 2.65 8.48 -15.60
CA ASN A 40 2.26 9.80 -16.09
C ASN A 40 3.50 10.60 -16.49
N GLU A 41 4.60 10.47 -15.73
CA GLU A 41 5.91 11.05 -16.07
C GLU A 41 6.45 10.50 -17.40
N LEU A 42 6.22 9.22 -17.67
CA LEU A 42 6.58 8.57 -18.94
C LEU A 42 5.57 8.82 -20.08
N GLY A 43 4.50 9.56 -19.85
CA GLY A 43 3.44 9.80 -20.85
C GLY A 43 2.60 8.56 -21.20
N LEU A 44 2.69 7.49 -20.42
CA LEU A 44 1.99 6.23 -20.66
C LEU A 44 0.55 6.31 -20.13
N LYS A 45 -0.41 6.43 -21.06
CA LYS A 45 -1.86 6.38 -20.75
C LYS A 45 -2.34 4.95 -20.52
N ILE A 46 -1.93 4.36 -19.41
CA ILE A 46 -2.35 3.01 -19.00
C ILE A 46 -3.39 3.14 -17.88
N ALA A 47 -4.50 2.40 -17.97
CA ALA A 47 -5.49 2.37 -16.91
C ALA A 47 -4.91 1.77 -15.61
N TYR A 48 -5.38 2.24 -14.45
CA TYR A 48 -4.98 1.68 -13.13
C TYR A 48 -5.16 0.16 -13.06
N LYS A 49 -6.27 -0.35 -13.59
CA LYS A 49 -6.57 -1.80 -13.62
C LYS A 49 -5.47 -2.58 -14.35
N THR A 50 -4.98 -2.07 -15.48
CA THR A 50 -3.93 -2.72 -16.26
C THR A 50 -2.60 -2.73 -15.50
N VAL A 51 -2.26 -1.63 -14.83
CA VAL A 51 -1.08 -1.57 -13.95
C VAL A 51 -1.19 -2.61 -12.83
N TYR A 52 -2.34 -2.66 -12.15
CA TYR A 52 -2.59 -3.64 -11.09
C TYR A 52 -2.43 -5.08 -11.61
N GLN A 53 -3.05 -5.39 -12.75
CA GLN A 53 -2.97 -6.73 -13.33
C GLN A 53 -1.54 -7.12 -13.69
N LEU A 54 -0.81 -6.22 -14.36
CA LEU A 54 0.57 -6.45 -14.75
C LEU A 54 1.49 -6.65 -13.54
N VAL A 55 1.43 -5.75 -12.57
CA VAL A 55 2.32 -5.77 -11.41
C VAL A 55 2.01 -6.95 -10.49
N ARG A 56 0.73 -7.22 -10.23
CA ARG A 56 0.32 -8.28 -9.31
C ARG A 56 0.41 -9.67 -9.95
N TYR A 57 -0.20 -9.87 -11.11
CA TYR A 57 -0.32 -11.19 -11.73
C TYR A 57 0.80 -11.46 -12.74
N GLY A 58 1.26 -10.44 -13.47
CA GLY A 58 2.37 -10.61 -14.42
C GLY A 58 3.74 -10.68 -13.74
N LEU A 59 4.03 -9.73 -12.84
CA LEU A 59 5.33 -9.58 -12.19
C LEU A 59 5.38 -10.18 -10.77
N GLY A 60 4.25 -10.61 -10.21
CA GLY A 60 4.19 -11.22 -8.87
C GLY A 60 4.53 -10.28 -7.71
N ALA A 61 4.63 -8.97 -7.95
CA ALA A 61 5.08 -8.01 -6.93
C ALA A 61 3.98 -7.75 -5.89
N LYS A 62 4.33 -7.89 -4.61
CA LYS A 62 3.43 -7.67 -3.47
C LYS A 62 3.74 -6.32 -2.81
N LEU A 63 3.29 -5.25 -3.43
CA LEU A 63 3.38 -3.89 -2.88
C LEU A 63 2.48 -3.78 -1.65
N LYS A 64 3.06 -3.78 -0.46
CA LYS A 64 2.30 -3.66 0.79
C LYS A 64 2.65 -2.36 1.49
N VAL A 65 1.69 -1.47 1.53
CA VAL A 65 1.78 -0.22 2.29
C VAL A 65 1.39 -0.50 3.74
N PRO A 66 2.17 -0.05 4.74
CA PRO A 66 1.73 -0.08 6.13
C PRO A 66 0.40 0.65 6.28
N ARG A 67 -0.53 0.09 7.06
CA ARG A 67 -1.81 0.74 7.31
C ARG A 67 -1.56 2.09 8.00
N PRO A 68 -2.14 3.20 7.51
CA PRO A 68 -1.99 4.49 8.18
C PRO A 68 -2.54 4.40 9.62
N LYS A 69 -1.79 4.97 10.57
CA LYS A 69 -2.19 5.09 11.97
C LYS A 69 -2.99 6.38 12.18
N SER A 70 -3.96 6.35 13.09
CA SER A 70 -4.74 7.54 13.41
C SER A 70 -3.88 8.54 14.17
N ARG A 71 -4.03 9.85 13.89
CA ARG A 71 -3.32 10.92 14.62
C ARG A 71 -3.67 10.96 16.11
N LYS A 72 -4.88 10.50 16.47
CA LYS A 72 -5.35 10.41 17.86
C LYS A 72 -4.86 9.14 18.57
N GLN A 73 -4.08 8.30 17.90
CA GLN A 73 -3.65 7.02 18.44
C GLN A 73 -2.42 7.21 19.34
N HIS A 74 -2.64 7.32 20.65
CA HIS A 74 -1.55 7.38 21.62
C HIS A 74 -0.77 6.06 21.66
N GLN A 75 0.56 6.18 21.77
CA GLN A 75 1.47 5.04 21.78
C GLN A 75 1.36 4.25 23.09
N GLU A 76 1.07 4.93 24.20
CA GLU A 76 0.81 4.33 25.51
C GLU A 76 -0.50 3.53 25.51
N SER A 77 -1.58 4.07 24.96
CA SER A 77 -2.85 3.33 24.84
C SER A 77 -2.69 2.03 24.02
N GLN A 78 -1.76 1.98 23.05
CA GLN A 78 -1.46 0.77 22.29
C GLN A 78 -0.73 -0.30 23.11
N SER A 79 0.22 0.09 23.97
CA SER A 79 0.97 -0.86 24.81
C SER A 79 0.07 -1.45 25.90
N HIS A 80 -0.81 -0.64 26.48
CA HIS A 80 -1.78 -1.07 27.50
C HIS A 80 -2.84 -2.02 26.94
N PHE A 81 -3.39 -1.75 25.75
CA PHE A 81 -4.37 -2.65 25.11
C PHE A 81 -3.78 -4.04 24.79
N LYS A 82 -2.46 -4.14 24.58
CA LYS A 82 -1.80 -5.41 24.23
C LYS A 82 -1.68 -6.38 25.42
N LYS A 83 -1.84 -5.91 26.68
CA LYS A 83 -1.51 -6.71 27.86
C LYS A 83 -2.64 -7.05 28.82
N ASN A 84 -3.73 -6.29 28.92
CA ASN A 84 -4.92 -6.69 29.69
C ASN A 84 -6.11 -5.80 29.32
N SER A 85 -7.24 -6.41 28.92
CA SER A 85 -8.44 -5.68 28.49
C SER A 85 -9.09 -4.86 29.61
N ARG A 86 -8.93 -5.27 30.88
CA ARG A 86 -9.46 -4.57 32.06
C ARG A 86 -8.69 -3.30 32.40
N ASP A 87 -7.36 -3.30 32.24
CA ASP A 87 -6.52 -2.16 32.60
C ASP A 87 -6.65 -1.02 31.57
N SER A 88 -6.86 -1.36 30.30
CA SER A 88 -7.08 -0.37 29.23
C SER A 88 -8.38 0.45 29.39
N LEU A 89 -9.41 -0.10 30.04
CA LEU A 89 -10.67 0.63 30.27
C LEU A 89 -10.53 1.70 31.36
N LYS A 90 -9.77 1.40 32.43
CA LYS A 90 -9.49 2.36 33.49
C LYS A 90 -8.65 3.55 32.98
N PHE A 91 -7.63 3.26 32.18
CA PHE A 91 -6.77 4.29 31.58
C PHE A 91 -7.54 5.23 30.64
N LEU A 92 -8.43 4.69 29.79
CA LEU A 92 -9.25 5.52 28.92
C LEU A 92 -10.25 6.39 29.71
N GLN A 93 -10.71 5.92 30.87
CA GLN A 93 -11.63 6.65 31.73
C GLN A 93 -10.95 7.74 32.57
N GLU A 94 -9.67 7.55 32.91
CA GLU A 94 -8.84 8.51 33.65
C GLU A 94 -8.25 9.62 32.76
N GLU A 95 -7.84 9.29 31.52
CA GLU A 95 -7.24 10.25 30.57
C GLU A 95 -8.26 11.03 29.73
N PHE A 96 -9.39 10.41 29.34
CA PHE A 96 -10.44 11.09 28.56
C PHE A 96 -11.63 11.54 29.42
N GLY A 97 -11.67 11.18 30.70
CA GLY A 97 -12.64 11.64 31.68
C GLY A 97 -12.11 12.84 32.44
N LEU A 98 -12.40 14.05 31.96
CA LEU A 98 -12.29 15.27 32.74
C LEU A 98 -12.90 15.06 34.14
N MET A 99 -12.06 15.18 35.17
CA MET A 99 -12.38 15.61 36.53
C MET A 99 -13.80 15.27 37.04
N SER A 100 -13.95 14.25 37.89
CA SER A 100 -15.02 14.18 38.92
C SER A 100 -14.89 12.93 39.79
N THR A 101 -14.13 13.01 40.89
CA THR A 101 -14.53 12.40 42.17
C THR A 101 -13.83 13.18 43.29
N THR A 102 -14.53 14.21 43.77
CA THR A 102 -14.41 14.77 45.12
C THR A 102 -14.95 13.77 46.13
#